data_AF-A0A6J1R4W5-F1
#
_entry.id   AF-A0A6J1R4W5-F1
#
_cell.length_a   1.000
_cell.length_b   1.000
_cell.length_c   1.000
_cell.angle_alpha   90.00
_cell.angle_beta   90.00
_cell.angle_gamma   90.00
#
_symmetry.space_group_name_H-M   'P 1'
#
loop_
_entity.id
_entity.type
_entity.pdbx_description
1 polymer ?
#
loop_
_entity_poly.entity_id
_entity_poly.type
_entity_poly.pdbx_seq_one_letter_code
_entity_poly.pdbx_strand_id
1 'polypeptide(L)'
;MEFTDFLISNFEGSFFFLIAIGVTCLSLNLFRLASYSDEIDKLLIPFIIINILYVYLFLANHTAQEITDHNEYLFATVYNVQWYTAPLHIQKIILFLLQKGTKPFYINLGGIFVASLESAAMLMSTSISYFTVLYSTREN
;
A
#
# COMPACT_ATOMS: atom_id res chain seq x y z
N MET A 1 5.97 3.44 -18.56
CA MET A 1 5.57 2.06 -18.19
C MET A 1 6.79 1.16 -18.03
N GLU A 2 7.70 1.00 -19.00
CA GLU A 2 8.93 0.20 -18.77
C GLU A 2 9.73 0.65 -17.54
N PHE A 3 9.86 1.97 -17.33
CA PHE A 3 10.49 2.50 -16.12
C PHE A 3 9.72 2.14 -14.84
N THR A 4 8.39 2.14 -14.89
CA THR A 4 7.54 1.82 -13.73
C THR A 4 7.55 0.33 -13.45
N ASP A 5 7.51 -0.52 -14.48
CA ASP A 5 7.62 -1.98 -14.37
C ASP A 5 9.02 -2.38 -13.85
N PHE A 6 10.07 -1.69 -14.31
CA PHE A 6 11.43 -1.85 -13.80
C PHE A 6 11.56 -1.44 -12.34
N LEU A 7 10.95 -0.32 -11.94
CA LEU A 7 10.91 0.11 -10.55
C LEU A 7 10.12 -0.87 -9.68
N ILE A 8 8.93 -1.27 -10.11
CA ILE A 8 8.09 -2.23 -9.37
C ILE A 8 8.85 -3.55 -9.19
N SER A 9 9.45 -4.10 -10.25
CA SER A 9 10.18 -5.37 -10.18
C SER A 9 11.41 -5.32 -9.28
N ASN A 10 12.20 -4.22 -9.31
CA ASN A 10 13.36 -4.09 -8.43
C ASN A 10 12.97 -3.91 -6.96
N PHE A 11 11.88 -3.18 -6.70
CA PHE A 11 11.46 -2.86 -5.34
C PHE A 11 10.53 -3.90 -4.72
N GLU A 12 9.97 -4.81 -5.52
CA GLU A 12 9.04 -5.86 -5.09
C GLU A 12 9.53 -6.63 -3.86
N GLY A 13 10.73 -7.22 -3.96
CA GLY A 13 11.31 -7.98 -2.85
C GLY A 13 11.56 -7.11 -1.62
N SER A 14 12.08 -5.89 -1.82
CA SER A 14 12.37 -4.95 -0.74
C SER A 14 11.11 -4.55 0.03
N PHE A 15 10.01 -4.27 -0.67
CA PHE A 15 8.73 -3.96 -0.05
C PHE A 15 8.10 -5.16 0.66
N PHE A 16 8.25 -6.38 0.14
CA PHE A 16 7.78 -7.57 0.83
C PHE A 16 8.45 -7.72 2.21
N PHE A 17 9.78 -7.58 2.27
CA PHE A 17 10.50 -7.59 3.54
C PHE A 17 10.09 -6.42 4.44
N LEU A 18 9.89 -5.23 3.87
CA LEU A 18 9.43 -4.05 4.61
C LEU A 18 8.06 -4.28 5.27
N ILE A 19 7.12 -4.88 4.55
CA ILE A 19 5.78 -5.22 5.06
C ILE A 19 5.88 -6.25 6.18
N ALA A 20 6.67 -7.31 6.01
CA ALA A 20 6.86 -8.33 7.03
C ALA A 20 7.49 -7.76 8.32
N ILE A 21 8.52 -6.92 8.18
CA ILE A 21 9.16 -6.21 9.29
C ILE A 21 8.17 -5.23 9.95
N GLY A 22 7.37 -4.52 9.14
CA GLY A 22 6.37 -3.57 9.63
C GLY A 22 5.29 -4.25 10.49
N VAL A 23 4.74 -5.38 10.03
CA VAL A 23 3.70 -6.14 10.75
C VAL A 23 4.25 -6.72 12.06
N THR A 24 5.46 -7.28 12.04
CA THR A 24 6.10 -7.82 13.25
C THR A 24 6.47 -6.71 14.24
N CYS A 25 6.92 -5.56 13.76
CA CYS A 25 7.20 -4.41 14.63
C CYS A 25 5.92 -3.86 15.28
N LEU A 26 4.82 -3.72 14.51
CA LEU A 26 3.53 -3.28 15.02
C LEU A 26 2.99 -4.23 16.10
N SER A 27 2.99 -5.54 15.83
CA SER A 27 2.49 -6.54 16.79
C SER A 27 3.30 -6.57 18.09
N LEU A 28 4.63 -6.46 18.01
CA LEU A 28 5.50 -6.39 19.19
C LEU A 28 5.31 -5.12 20.02
N ASN A 29 5.13 -3.96 19.36
CA ASN A 29 4.88 -2.71 20.08
C ASN A 29 3.50 -2.70 20.75
N LEU A 30 2.46 -3.26 20.10
CA LEU A 30 1.15 -3.47 20.71
C LEU A 30 1.25 -4.41 21.93
N PHE A 31 2.00 -5.50 21.79
CA PHE A 31 2.25 -6.42 22.90
C PHE A 31 2.96 -5.76 24.09
N ARG A 32 3.98 -4.93 23.83
CA ARG A 32 4.66 -4.13 24.87
C ARG A 32 3.68 -3.18 25.57
N LEU A 33 2.82 -2.52 24.81
CA LEU A 33 1.83 -1.58 25.33
C LEU A 33 0.83 -2.29 26.25
N ALA A 34 0.37 -3.49 25.89
CA ALA A 34 -0.49 -4.31 26.74
C ALA A 34 0.25 -4.92 27.96
N SER A 35 1.57 -5.13 27.85
CA SER A 35 2.36 -5.81 28.88
C SER A 35 2.79 -4.92 30.04
N TYR A 36 2.99 -3.62 29.77
CA TYR A 36 3.47 -2.62 30.72
C TYR A 36 2.39 -1.57 31.03
N SER A 37 1.12 -1.96 31.00
CA SER A 37 -0.02 -1.04 31.17
C SER A 37 0.05 -0.18 32.44
N ASP A 38 0.72 -0.67 33.49
CA ASP A 38 0.81 -0.01 34.79
C ASP A 38 2.00 0.96 34.90
N GLU A 39 2.98 0.89 33.98
CA GLU A 39 4.17 1.74 33.98
C GLU A 39 4.10 2.79 32.86
N ILE A 40 3.46 3.93 33.14
CA ILE A 40 3.21 5.03 32.17
C ILE A 40 4.49 5.47 31.45
N ASP A 41 5.62 5.53 32.15
CA ASP A 41 6.91 5.94 31.57
C ASP A 41 7.41 5.00 30.46
N LYS A 42 7.05 3.71 30.53
CA LYS A 42 7.43 2.70 29.53
C LYS A 42 6.46 2.61 28.35
N LEU A 43 5.27 3.23 28.45
CA LEU A 43 4.26 3.23 27.38
C LEU A 43 4.49 4.30 26.32
N LEU A 44 5.21 5.37 26.66
CA LEU A 44 5.41 6.53 25.80
C LEU A 44 6.19 6.17 24.52
N ILE A 45 7.25 5.36 24.66
CA ILE A 45 8.09 4.90 23.54
C ILE A 45 7.30 4.01 22.55
N PRO A 46 6.67 2.88 22.96
CA PRO A 46 5.91 2.05 22.03
C PRO A 46 4.74 2.81 21.39
N PHE A 47 4.10 3.73 22.12
CA PHE A 47 3.04 4.57 21.56
C PHE A 47 3.56 5.48 20.43
N ILE A 48 4.70 6.17 20.62
CA ILE A 48 5.31 6.98 19.56
C ILE A 48 5.66 6.12 18.34
N ILE A 49 6.26 4.94 18.55
CA ILE A 49 6.66 4.04 17.46
C ILE A 49 5.44 3.59 16.65
N ILE A 50 4.35 3.19 17.32
CA ILE A 50 3.10 2.80 16.64
C ILE A 50 2.55 3.95 15.81
N ASN A 51 2.53 5.18 16.34
CA ASN A 51 2.07 6.35 15.59
C ASN A 51 2.94 6.62 14.35
N ILE A 52 4.26 6.53 14.47
CA ILE A 52 5.18 6.72 13.33
C ILE A 52 4.92 5.65 12.26
N LEU A 53 4.80 4.38 12.66
CA LEU A 53 4.53 3.27 11.74
C LEU A 53 3.16 3.41 11.06
N TYR A 54 2.14 3.85 11.79
CA TYR A 54 0.81 4.11 11.28
C TYR A 54 0.84 5.21 10.22
N VAL A 55 1.44 6.36 10.53
CA VAL A 55 1.56 7.49 9.58
C VAL A 55 2.34 7.06 8.33
N TYR A 56 3.43 6.32 8.50
CA TYR A 56 4.22 5.81 7.38
C TYR A 56 3.40 4.89 6.46
N LEU A 57 2.71 3.89 7.01
CA LEU A 57 1.85 2.98 6.26
C LEU A 57 0.73 3.71 5.54
N PHE A 58 0.10 4.68 6.22
CA PHE A 58 -0.98 5.48 5.65
C PHE A 58 -0.48 6.31 4.47
N LEU A 59 0.61 7.06 4.65
CA LEU A 59 1.15 7.94 3.62
C LEU A 59 1.60 7.15 2.39
N ALA A 60 2.31 6.04 2.59
CA ALA A 60 2.78 5.18 1.51
C ALA A 60 1.63 4.60 0.66
N ASN A 61 0.59 4.07 1.32
CA ASN A 61 -0.57 3.51 0.62
C ASN A 61 -1.46 4.59 0.00
N HIS A 62 -1.55 5.77 0.62
CA HIS A 62 -2.30 6.90 0.06
C HIS A 62 -1.64 7.42 -1.23
N THR A 63 -0.32 7.64 -1.25
CA THR A 63 0.39 8.03 -2.46
C THR A 63 0.27 6.98 -3.57
N ALA A 64 0.34 5.70 -3.22
CA ALA A 64 0.13 4.63 -4.20
C ALA A 64 -1.28 4.68 -4.81
N GLN A 65 -2.29 4.92 -3.98
CA GLN A 65 -3.68 5.03 -4.42
C GLN A 65 -3.93 6.27 -5.28
N GLU A 66 -3.39 7.44 -4.92
CA GLU A 66 -3.49 8.66 -5.76
C GLU A 66 -2.92 8.44 -7.17
N ILE A 67 -1.80 7.70 -7.28
CA ILE A 67 -1.20 7.38 -8.58
C ILE A 67 -2.14 6.49 -9.40
N THR A 68 -2.76 5.49 -8.79
CA THR A 68 -3.72 4.61 -9.46
C THR A 68 -4.97 5.36 -9.88
N ASP A 69 -5.56 6.16 -8.99
CA ASP A 69 -6.78 6.94 -9.23
C ASP A 69 -6.56 7.98 -10.34
N HIS A 70 -5.41 8.67 -10.32
CA HIS A 70 -5.06 9.63 -11.36
C HIS A 70 -4.92 8.96 -12.73
N ASN A 71 -4.34 7.76 -12.78
CA ASN A 71 -4.21 7.04 -14.03
C ASN A 71 -5.57 6.57 -14.57
N GLU A 72 -6.48 6.13 -13.69
CA GLU A 72 -7.86 5.78 -14.06
C GLU A 72 -8.61 7.00 -14.59
N TYR A 73 -8.46 8.16 -13.94
CA TYR A 73 -9.05 9.42 -14.41
C TYR A 73 -8.51 9.85 -15.78
N LEU A 74 -7.20 9.74 -15.99
CA LEU A 74 -6.59 10.01 -17.30
C LEU A 74 -7.15 9.06 -18.37
N PHE A 75 -7.29 7.78 -18.05
CA PHE A 75 -7.87 6.80 -18.95
C PHE A 75 -9.32 7.13 -19.33
N ALA A 76 -10.16 7.45 -18.33
CA ALA A 76 -11.55 7.86 -18.54
C ALA A 76 -11.67 9.14 -19.38
N THR A 77 -10.77 10.10 -19.16
CA THR A 77 -10.74 11.36 -19.91
C THR A 77 -10.35 11.13 -21.38
N VAL A 78 -9.30 10.34 -21.62
CA VAL A 78 -8.85 9.98 -22.97
C VAL A 78 -9.92 9.18 -23.73
N TYR A 79 -10.66 8.31 -23.02
CA TYR A 79 -11.76 7.55 -23.60
C TYR A 79 -12.94 8.44 -24.02
N ASN A 80 -13.31 9.44 -23.21
CA ASN A 80 -14.43 10.34 -23.48
C ASN A 80 -14.14 11.45 -24.50
N VAL A 81 -12.86 11.71 -24.80
CA VAL A 81 -12.48 12.68 -25.85
C VAL A 81 -12.87 12.14 -27.22
N GLN A 82 -13.25 13.03 -28.15
CA GLN A 82 -13.50 12.70 -29.56
C GLN A 82 -12.19 12.39 -30.31
N TRP A 83 -11.47 11.36 -29.87
CA TRP A 83 -10.17 10.95 -30.40
C TRP A 83 -10.25 10.64 -31.90
N TYR A 84 -11.40 10.16 -32.39
CA TYR A 84 -11.69 9.88 -33.79
C TYR A 84 -11.70 11.13 -34.70
N THR A 85 -11.68 12.34 -34.14
CA THR A 85 -11.57 13.60 -34.90
C THR A 85 -10.13 14.12 -34.96
N ALA A 86 -9.22 13.58 -34.14
CA ALA A 86 -7.80 13.98 -34.12
C ALA A 86 -7.04 13.46 -35.37
N PRO A 87 -5.89 14.05 -35.74
CA PRO A 87 -5.03 13.54 -36.81
C PRO A 87 -4.64 12.06 -36.61
N LEU A 88 -4.45 11.32 -37.72
CA LEU A 88 -4.18 9.87 -37.72
C LEU A 88 -3.02 9.44 -36.81
N HIS A 89 -1.99 10.29 -36.68
CA HIS A 89 -0.87 10.03 -35.78
C HIS A 89 -1.30 10.01 -34.31
N ILE A 90 -2.13 10.98 -33.90
CA ILE A 90 -2.63 11.10 -32.53
C ILE A 90 -3.66 10.00 -32.23
N GLN A 91 -4.52 9.66 -33.19
CA GLN A 91 -5.45 8.55 -33.07
C GLN A 91 -4.75 7.22 -32.75
N LYS A 92 -3.66 6.91 -33.46
CA LYS A 92 -2.88 5.68 -33.21
C LYS A 92 -2.28 5.66 -31.81
N ILE A 93 -1.79 6.80 -31.32
CA ILE A 93 -1.24 6.92 -29.96
C ILE A 93 -2.33 6.71 -28.92
N ILE A 94 -3.50 7.34 -29.09
CA ILE A 94 -4.64 7.19 -28.18
C ILE A 94 -5.16 5.76 -28.16
N LEU A 95 -5.29 5.11 -29.33
CA LEU A 95 -5.66 3.70 -29.43
C LEU A 95 -4.67 2.81 -28.68
N PHE A 96 -3.36 3.07 -28.79
CA PHE A 96 -2.35 2.33 -28.06
C PHE A 96 -2.45 2.55 -26.54
N LEU A 97 -2.72 3.78 -26.10
CA LEU A 97 -2.96 4.12 -24.70
C LEU A 97 -4.22 3.45 -24.16
N LEU A 98 -5.32 3.42 -24.92
CA LEU A 98 -6.58 2.78 -24.55
C LEU A 98 -6.46 1.25 -24.50
N GLN A 99 -5.79 0.65 -25.48
CA GLN A 99 -5.52 -0.78 -25.52
C GLN A 99 -4.58 -1.24 -24.42
N LYS A 100 -3.68 -0.36 -23.95
CA LYS A 100 -2.72 -0.66 -22.88
C LYS A 100 -3.24 -0.29 -21.48
N GLY A 101 -4.08 0.74 -21.37
CA GLY A 101 -4.68 1.24 -20.12
C GLY A 101 -5.99 0.54 -19.73
N THR A 102 -6.50 -0.38 -20.56
CA THR A 102 -7.63 -1.27 -20.20
C THR A 102 -7.28 -2.22 -19.05
N LYS A 103 -6.00 -2.36 -18.72
CA LYS A 103 -5.57 -3.00 -17.48
C LYS A 103 -5.44 -1.93 -16.39
N PRO A 104 -6.20 -2.02 -15.30
CA PRO A 104 -6.09 -1.06 -14.21
C PRO A 104 -4.65 -1.06 -13.68
N PHE A 105 -4.07 0.13 -13.58
CA PHE A 105 -2.69 0.31 -13.14
C PHE A 105 -2.64 0.26 -11.62
N TYR A 106 -2.70 -0.95 -11.09
CA TYR A 106 -2.41 -1.19 -9.69
C TYR A 106 -0.90 -1.28 -9.53
N ILE A 107 -0.36 -0.58 -8.54
CA ILE A 107 1.00 -0.83 -8.06
C ILE A 107 0.94 -2.19 -7.36
N ASN A 108 1.11 -3.24 -8.16
CA ASN A 108 1.05 -4.61 -7.72
C ASN A 108 2.47 -5.09 -7.45
N LEU A 109 2.75 -5.41 -6.20
CA LEU A 109 3.99 -6.01 -5.76
C LEU A 109 3.87 -7.52 -5.95
N GLY A 110 4.48 -8.03 -7.03
CA GLY A 110 4.63 -9.46 -7.28
C GLY A 110 3.36 -10.23 -7.55
N GLY A 111 2.24 -9.56 -7.78
CA GLY A 111 0.94 -10.22 -7.91
C GLY A 111 0.29 -10.56 -6.57
N ILE A 112 0.93 -10.26 -5.44
CA ILE A 112 0.52 -10.70 -4.10
C ILE A 112 -0.05 -9.53 -3.29
N PHE A 113 0.46 -8.32 -3.50
CA PHE A 113 0.05 -7.15 -2.73
C PHE A 113 -0.20 -5.95 -3.62
N VAL A 114 -1.43 -5.44 -3.60
CA VAL A 114 -1.79 -4.20 -4.29
C VAL A 114 -1.64 -3.05 -3.29
N ALA A 115 -0.79 -2.08 -3.56
CA ALA A 115 -0.65 -0.91 -2.68
C ALA A 115 -1.92 -0.04 -2.76
N SER A 116 -2.71 -0.04 -1.69
CA SER A 116 -3.99 0.68 -1.56
C SER A 116 -4.34 0.90 -0.09
N LEU A 117 -5.27 1.81 0.22
CA LEU A 117 -5.77 1.95 1.60
C LEU A 117 -6.35 0.64 2.15
N GLU A 118 -7.01 -0.16 1.29
CA GLU A 118 -7.58 -1.45 1.68
C GLU A 118 -6.48 -2.40 2.19
N SER A 119 -5.36 -2.46 1.48
CA SER A 119 -4.22 -3.26 1.88
C SER A 119 -3.57 -2.74 3.17
N ALA A 120 -3.52 -1.43 3.38
CA ALA A 120 -3.07 -0.85 4.65
C ALA A 120 -3.95 -1.32 5.83
N ALA A 121 -5.29 -1.30 5.65
CA ALA A 121 -6.24 -1.78 6.65
C ALA A 121 -6.06 -3.29 6.93
N MET A 122 -5.84 -4.08 5.88
CA MET A 122 -5.57 -5.52 6.00
C MET A 122 -4.29 -5.81 6.82
N LEU A 123 -3.22 -5.04 6.61
CA LEU A 123 -1.98 -5.15 7.38
C LEU A 123 -2.18 -4.80 8.86
N MET A 124 -2.98 -3.77 9.16
CA MET A 124 -3.31 -3.42 10.55
C MET A 124 -4.14 -4.53 11.23
N SER A 125 -5.17 -5.03 10.55
CA SER A 125 -5.98 -6.16 11.04
C SER A 125 -5.13 -7.39 11.35
N THR A 126 -4.20 -7.73 10.45
CA THR A 126 -3.27 -8.85 10.62
C THR A 126 -2.35 -8.62 11.83
N SER A 127 -1.83 -7.40 12.00
CA SER A 127 -0.97 -7.04 13.14
C SER A 127 -1.71 -7.17 14.48
N ILE A 128 -2.98 -6.72 14.53
CA ILE A 128 -3.85 -6.85 15.71
C ILE A 128 -4.13 -8.33 15.99
N SER A 129 -4.41 -9.13 14.96
CA SER A 129 -4.65 -10.58 15.10
C SER A 129 -3.45 -11.30 15.72
N TYR A 130 -2.23 -11.00 15.23
CA TYR A 130 -1.00 -11.52 15.83
C TYR A 130 -0.80 -11.07 17.27
N PHE A 131 -1.10 -9.79 17.57
CA PHE A 131 -1.09 -9.29 18.94
C PHE A 131 -2.05 -10.08 19.83
N THR A 132 -3.29 -10.32 19.40
CA THR A 132 -4.30 -11.06 20.17
C THR A 132 -3.84 -12.48 20.49
N VAL A 133 -3.23 -13.18 19.53
CA VAL A 133 -2.68 -14.54 19.74
C VAL A 133 -1.52 -14.55 20.74
N LEU A 134 -0.61 -13.57 20.64
CA LEU A 134 0.49 -13.44 21.61
C LEU A 134 -0.02 -13.12 23.01
N TYR A 135 -1.06 -12.28 23.11
CA TYR A 135 -1.68 -11.91 24.36
C TYR A 135 -2.39 -13.11 25.01
N SER A 136 -3.18 -13.88 24.26
CA SER A 136 -3.89 -15.05 24.80
C SER A 136 -2.95 -16.15 25.27
N THR A 137 -1.79 -16.32 24.64
CA THR A 137 -0.77 -17.30 25.06
C THR A 137 -0.14 -16.94 26.41
N ARG A 138 -0.17 -15.65 26.81
CA ARG A 138 0.35 -15.18 28.10
C ARG A 138 -0.64 -15.41 29.25
N GLU A 139 -1.94 -15.48 28.96
CA GLU A 139 -2.99 -15.63 29.97
C GLU A 139 -3.20 -17.08 30.42
N ASN A 140 -2.68 -18.05 29.66
CA ASN A 140 -2.56 -19.47 30.04
C ASN A 140 -1.27 -19.76 30.82
#